data_AF-A0A2V9E7M9-F1
#
_entry.id   AF-A0A2V9E7M9-F1
#
_cell.length_a   1.000
_cell.length_b   1.000
_cell.length_c   1.000
_cell.angle_alpha   90.00
_cell.angle_beta   90.00
_cell.angle_gamma   90.00
#
_symmetry.space_group_name_H-M   'P 1'
#
loop_
_entity.id
_entity.type
_entity.pdbx_description
1 polymer ?
#
loop_
_entity_poly.entity_id
_entity_poly.type
_entity_poly.pdbx_seq_one_letter_code
_entity_poly.pdbx_strand_id
1 'polypeptide(L)'
;MSDSRVPTEVELVFEVMPCNALRVAQEPGQQPHPCSYFRSWGTYHSYDYETSGPPLQRGILQKSQYLGRAPLIPELLSGCRKAPLMAVGINPNLPGWWPNTQNSINPMFDDFKQYAHYFRYREVAKLQLPQADYTAFGGGPQDAPPGSKLELAVPQDDHGLRTIRVELQDQKMYQAYQSLLEEVAVALSLPADHKLTIGEDLSYGNMIACPSAKWTTRADPSNPSLPPMTLAQQAGIVEECFHTRQYFLRQLFQSLPTLLLVFSQSTANAFMGALKGRFSAGNPSVNDPVTALLDRDIRLKYGDLPNGTELDAEVIFAPHPTGDPASWATAKPRVIQKLKASAQAGRFQYNPATKHLTRPGGSCSFCTMLEIGPCDYLEEIKSLPVPLQLTGMSVPTPAVDKPVQNELLKEFIRTTHPAPDGWAAGDDGSNRDSAKQG
;
A
#
# COMPACT_ATOMS: atom_id res chain seq x y z
N MET A 1 2.66 2.27 -22.13
CA MET A 1 3.20 1.20 -21.27
C MET A 1 4.58 0.84 -21.78
N SER A 2 5.51 0.50 -20.89
CA SER A 2 6.89 0.18 -21.23
C SER A 2 6.98 -1.17 -21.95
N ASP A 3 7.72 -1.22 -23.06
CA ASP A 3 8.06 -2.45 -23.81
C ASP A 3 9.21 -3.25 -23.15
N SER A 4 9.57 -2.88 -21.91
CA SER A 4 10.60 -3.57 -21.14
C SER A 4 10.24 -5.03 -20.88
N ARG A 5 11.23 -5.92 -21.05
CA ARG A 5 11.16 -7.34 -20.68
C ARG A 5 11.25 -7.59 -19.17
N VAL A 6 11.41 -6.54 -18.37
CA VAL A 6 11.41 -6.64 -16.90
C VAL A 6 9.97 -6.85 -16.40
N PRO A 7 9.72 -7.81 -15.49
CA PRO A 7 8.39 -8.02 -14.91
C PRO A 7 7.84 -6.75 -14.24
N THR A 8 6.53 -6.56 -14.29
CA THR A 8 5.84 -5.35 -13.79
C THR A 8 6.23 -5.03 -12.34
N GLU A 9 6.25 -6.04 -11.47
CA GLU A 9 6.58 -5.90 -10.06
C GLU A 9 8.02 -5.48 -9.79
N VAL A 10 8.96 -5.82 -10.68
CA VAL A 10 10.36 -5.41 -10.60
C VAL A 10 10.54 -4.01 -11.20
N GLU A 11 9.91 -3.74 -12.34
CA GLU A 11 9.93 -2.44 -13.02
C GLU A 11 9.41 -1.32 -12.10
N LEU A 12 8.34 -1.59 -11.34
CA LEU A 12 7.77 -0.63 -10.41
C LEU A 12 8.74 -0.21 -9.29
N VAL A 13 9.70 -1.04 -8.90
CA VAL A 13 10.73 -0.65 -7.92
C VAL A 13 11.54 0.53 -8.45
N PHE A 14 12.00 0.42 -9.70
CA PHE A 14 12.80 1.46 -10.35
C PHE A 14 12.00 2.72 -10.69
N GLU A 15 10.70 2.59 -10.93
CA GLU A 15 9.86 3.74 -11.27
C GLU A 15 9.31 4.48 -10.05
N VAL A 16 8.89 3.78 -9.01
CA VAL A 16 8.20 4.37 -7.86
C VAL A 16 9.19 5.03 -6.90
N MET A 17 10.30 4.35 -6.59
CA MET A 17 11.30 4.81 -5.63
C MET A 17 11.79 6.24 -5.92
N PRO A 18 12.23 6.61 -7.14
CA PRO A 18 12.74 7.96 -7.40
C PRO A 18 11.65 8.98 -7.77
N CYS A 19 10.38 8.57 -7.95
CA CYS A 19 9.34 9.37 -8.62
C CYS A 19 9.20 10.80 -8.07
N ASN A 20 9.06 10.95 -6.75
CA ASN A 20 8.90 12.27 -6.14
C ASN A 20 10.15 13.14 -6.31
N ALA A 21 11.34 12.56 -6.14
CA ALA A 21 12.60 13.27 -6.29
C ALA A 21 12.79 13.74 -7.74
N LEU A 22 12.50 12.89 -8.73
CA LEU A 22 12.56 13.24 -10.16
C LEU A 22 11.68 14.45 -10.48
N ARG A 23 10.40 14.42 -10.07
CA ARG A 23 9.44 15.49 -10.37
C ARG A 23 9.74 16.82 -9.70
N VAL A 24 10.48 16.82 -8.59
CA VAL A 24 10.80 18.04 -7.84
C VAL A 24 12.17 18.59 -8.22
N ALA A 25 13.16 17.74 -8.45
CA ALA A 25 14.56 18.16 -8.59
C ALA A 25 15.11 18.05 -10.02
N GLN A 26 14.69 17.04 -10.79
CA GLN A 26 15.30 16.74 -12.09
C GLN A 26 14.43 17.17 -13.28
N GLU A 27 13.12 17.22 -13.09
CA GLU A 27 12.16 17.68 -14.10
C GLU A 27 11.36 18.90 -13.59
N PRO A 28 12.03 19.98 -13.11
CA PRO A 28 11.31 21.18 -12.71
C PRO A 28 10.75 21.85 -13.98
N GLY A 29 9.46 21.63 -14.25
CA GLY A 29 8.75 22.40 -15.26
C GLY A 29 8.74 23.90 -14.92
N GLN A 30 8.23 24.72 -15.83
CA GLN A 30 8.10 26.17 -15.56
C GLN A 30 7.19 26.48 -14.37
N GLN A 31 6.26 25.57 -14.08
CA GLN A 31 5.43 25.59 -12.87
C GLN A 31 5.79 24.37 -12.01
N PRO A 32 5.74 24.49 -10.67
CA PRO A 32 5.92 23.34 -9.80
C PRO A 32 4.96 22.22 -10.17
N HIS A 33 5.48 21.01 -10.37
CA HIS A 33 4.67 19.82 -10.61
C HIS A 33 3.63 19.65 -9.46
N PRO A 34 2.39 19.20 -9.71
CA PRO A 34 1.38 19.01 -8.65
C PRO A 34 1.87 18.21 -7.45
N CYS A 35 2.65 17.14 -7.69
CA CYS A 35 3.29 16.32 -6.66
C CYS A 35 4.31 17.08 -5.77
N SER A 36 4.71 18.31 -6.11
CA SER A 36 5.50 19.17 -5.23
C SER A 36 4.77 19.48 -3.92
N TYR A 37 3.43 19.34 -3.89
CA TYR A 37 2.62 19.35 -2.68
C TYR A 37 3.23 18.51 -1.55
N PHE A 38 3.77 17.33 -1.85
CA PHE A 38 4.28 16.44 -0.81
C PHE A 38 5.49 17.02 -0.06
N ARG A 39 6.15 18.06 -0.59
CA ARG A 39 7.22 18.81 0.10
C ARG A 39 6.69 19.76 1.16
N SER A 40 5.41 20.12 1.12
CA SER A 40 4.77 20.94 2.16
C SER A 40 4.72 20.22 3.52
N TRP A 41 4.87 18.90 3.55
CA TRP A 41 4.98 18.08 4.76
C TRP A 41 6.36 18.18 5.42
N GLY A 42 7.36 18.78 4.76
CA GLY A 42 8.70 18.94 5.28
C GLY A 42 9.61 17.73 5.05
N THR A 43 10.66 17.64 5.86
CA THR A 43 11.61 16.51 5.89
C THR A 43 11.51 15.81 7.23
N TYR A 44 11.85 14.52 7.26
CA TYR A 44 11.73 13.66 8.43
C TYR A 44 13.04 12.94 8.69
N HIS A 45 13.25 12.51 9.94
CA HIS A 45 14.35 11.63 10.28
C HIS A 45 14.34 10.37 9.41
N SER A 46 15.49 10.07 8.83
CA SER A 46 15.64 9.04 7.82
C SER A 46 16.76 8.07 8.15
N TYR A 47 16.60 6.84 7.69
CA TYR A 47 17.58 5.78 7.85
C TYR A 47 17.77 4.98 6.57
N ASP A 48 18.92 4.32 6.52
CA ASP A 48 19.22 3.24 5.58
C ASP A 48 19.73 2.04 6.40
N TYR A 49 19.72 0.83 5.84
CA TYR A 49 20.42 -0.31 6.42
C TYR A 49 21.93 -0.12 6.27
N GLU A 50 22.69 -0.63 7.24
CA GLU A 50 24.16 -0.54 7.20
C GLU A 50 24.80 -1.42 6.12
N THR A 51 24.09 -2.46 5.68
CA THR A 51 24.56 -3.38 4.65
C THR A 51 23.91 -3.08 3.31
N SER A 52 24.73 -2.90 2.27
CA SER A 52 24.24 -2.84 0.89
C SER A 52 23.58 -4.15 0.47
N GLY A 53 22.68 -4.09 -0.50
CA GLY A 53 21.86 -5.22 -0.92
C GLY A 53 20.68 -5.49 0.03
N PRO A 54 19.81 -6.44 -0.32
CA PRO A 54 18.70 -6.82 0.52
C PRO A 54 19.24 -7.55 1.77
N PRO A 55 18.76 -7.22 2.98
CA PRO A 55 19.12 -7.95 4.19
C PRO A 55 18.83 -9.45 4.07
N LEU A 56 19.72 -10.28 4.62
CA LEU A 56 19.57 -11.75 4.61
C LEU A 56 18.36 -12.21 5.43
N GLN A 57 17.99 -11.47 6.46
CA GLN A 57 16.88 -11.80 7.35
C GLN A 57 15.59 -11.19 6.84
N ARG A 58 14.49 -11.92 6.98
CA ARG A 58 13.14 -11.39 6.75
C ARG A 58 12.81 -10.35 7.84
N GLY A 59 11.96 -9.40 7.47
CA GLY A 59 11.50 -8.33 8.37
C GLY A 59 12.28 -7.03 8.18
N ILE A 60 11.70 -5.93 8.65
CA ILE A 60 12.26 -4.58 8.46
C ILE A 60 13.21 -4.13 9.56
N LEU A 61 13.29 -4.87 10.68
CA LEU A 61 14.17 -4.55 11.78
C LEU A 61 15.59 -5.01 11.45
N GLN A 62 16.43 -4.08 11.03
CA GLN A 62 17.79 -4.33 10.57
C GLN A 62 18.76 -3.35 11.24
N LYS A 63 20.05 -3.69 11.22
CA LYS A 63 21.10 -2.76 11.63
C LYS A 63 21.07 -1.55 10.70
N SER A 64 20.92 -0.35 11.27
CA SER A 64 20.51 0.84 10.55
C SER A 64 21.40 2.04 10.88
N GLN A 65 21.62 2.88 9.87
CA GLN A 65 22.36 4.13 9.97
C GLN A 65 21.42 5.33 9.82
N TYR A 66 21.66 6.37 10.61
CA TYR A 66 20.95 7.64 10.51
C TYR A 66 21.51 8.50 9.37
N LEU A 67 20.62 8.91 8.47
CA LEU A 67 20.96 9.71 7.30
C LEU A 67 20.64 11.19 7.43
N GLY A 68 20.22 11.64 8.62
CA GLY A 68 19.75 13.00 8.82
C GLY A 68 18.27 13.12 8.51
N ARG A 69 17.85 14.27 7.96
CA ARG A 69 16.47 14.47 7.51
C ARG A 69 16.37 14.36 5.99
N ALA A 70 15.40 13.60 5.50
CA ALA A 70 15.10 13.53 4.08
C ALA A 70 13.60 13.72 3.80
N PRO A 71 13.23 14.08 2.56
CA PRO A 71 11.87 13.92 2.07
C PRO A 71 11.46 12.45 2.13
N LEU A 72 10.18 12.20 2.35
CA LEU A 72 9.65 10.84 2.39
C LEU A 72 9.68 10.22 0.99
N ILE A 73 10.06 8.95 0.94
CA ILE A 73 10.04 8.16 -0.30
C ILE A 73 8.60 7.67 -0.60
N PRO A 74 8.21 7.58 -1.89
CA PRO A 74 6.95 6.93 -2.28
C PRO A 74 6.95 5.46 -1.86
N GLU A 75 5.77 4.93 -1.53
CA GLU A 75 5.61 3.55 -1.07
C GLU A 75 5.08 2.62 -2.17
N LEU A 76 5.69 1.43 -2.28
CA LEU A 76 5.13 0.30 -3.03
C LEU A 76 4.06 -0.44 -2.21
N LEU A 77 3.37 -1.38 -2.88
CA LEU A 77 2.60 -2.43 -2.22
C LEU A 77 3.46 -3.06 -1.13
N SER A 78 2.87 -3.24 0.05
CA SER A 78 3.50 -3.91 1.17
C SER A 78 3.04 -5.37 1.23
N GLY A 79 3.99 -6.29 1.37
CA GLY A 79 3.73 -7.73 1.43
C GLY A 79 3.94 -8.51 0.14
N CYS A 80 3.57 -9.79 0.17
CA CYS A 80 3.61 -10.70 -0.95
C CYS A 80 2.76 -10.16 -2.10
N ARG A 81 3.36 -10.04 -3.28
CA ARG A 81 2.68 -9.60 -4.49
C ARG A 81 1.56 -10.54 -4.94
N LYS A 82 1.53 -11.76 -4.42
CA LYS A 82 0.50 -12.78 -4.69
C LYS A 82 -0.32 -13.09 -3.42
N ALA A 83 -0.46 -12.14 -2.51
CA ALA A 83 -1.46 -12.28 -1.45
C ALA A 83 -2.88 -12.28 -2.07
N PRO A 84 -3.77 -13.23 -1.71
CA PRO A 84 -5.12 -13.27 -2.27
C PRO A 84 -6.00 -12.12 -1.77
N LEU A 85 -5.71 -11.58 -0.59
CA LEU A 85 -6.37 -10.39 -0.06
C LEU A 85 -5.46 -9.16 -0.26
N MET A 86 -6.06 -8.04 -0.62
CA MET A 86 -5.38 -6.75 -0.68
C MET A 86 -6.22 -5.66 -0.01
N ALA A 87 -5.65 -4.99 0.98
CA ALA A 87 -6.22 -3.76 1.52
C ALA A 87 -5.78 -2.55 0.67
N VAL A 88 -6.73 -1.66 0.38
CA VAL A 88 -6.52 -0.46 -0.42
C VAL A 88 -6.70 0.76 0.47
N GLY A 89 -5.70 1.63 0.50
CA GLY A 89 -5.74 2.97 1.07
C GLY A 89 -5.65 4.05 0.00
N ILE A 90 -5.90 5.29 0.38
CA ILE A 90 -5.76 6.43 -0.54
C ILE A 90 -4.28 6.80 -0.74
N ASN A 91 -3.54 7.01 0.36
CA ASN A 91 -2.12 7.32 0.36
C ASN A 91 -1.48 6.88 1.70
N PRO A 92 -0.16 6.65 1.76
CA PRO A 92 0.48 6.20 2.98
C PRO A 92 0.43 7.23 4.12
N ASN A 93 0.14 6.74 5.31
CA ASN A 93 0.20 7.56 6.53
C ASN A 93 1.64 7.94 6.89
N LEU A 94 1.76 9.09 7.55
CA LEU A 94 2.99 9.72 8.01
C LEU A 94 3.05 9.76 9.54
N PRO A 95 3.58 8.72 10.21
CA PRO A 95 3.56 8.63 11.68
C PRO A 95 4.28 9.78 12.36
N GLY A 96 5.41 10.24 11.82
CA GLY A 96 6.19 11.35 12.39
C GLY A 96 5.48 12.71 12.45
N TRP A 97 4.24 12.81 11.94
CA TRP A 97 3.43 14.02 12.06
C TRP A 97 2.99 14.32 13.50
N TRP A 98 2.65 13.28 14.27
CA TRP A 98 1.99 13.44 15.55
C TRP A 98 2.99 13.58 16.71
N PRO A 99 2.71 14.41 17.74
CA PRO A 99 3.65 14.67 18.83
C PRO A 99 4.16 13.41 19.55
N ASN A 100 3.32 12.40 19.70
CA ASN A 100 3.66 11.15 20.39
C ASN A 100 4.41 10.14 19.52
N THR A 101 4.69 10.46 18.27
CA THR A 101 5.37 9.60 17.30
C THR A 101 6.45 10.36 16.52
N GLN A 102 6.92 11.50 17.02
CA GLN A 102 8.00 12.28 16.41
C GLN A 102 9.33 11.51 16.33
N ASN A 103 9.53 10.51 17.20
CA ASN A 103 10.65 9.59 17.16
C ASN A 103 10.58 8.56 16.01
N SER A 104 9.52 8.56 15.19
CA SER A 104 9.43 7.74 13.98
C SER A 104 10.58 8.06 13.01
N ILE A 105 11.13 7.02 12.39
CA ILE A 105 12.21 7.13 11.42
C ILE A 105 11.81 6.46 10.11
N ASN A 106 12.13 7.10 8.98
CA ASN A 106 11.58 6.75 7.67
C ASN A 106 12.67 6.19 6.75
N PRO A 107 12.36 5.18 5.92
CA PRO A 107 13.34 4.64 5.00
C PRO A 107 13.78 5.72 3.99
N MET A 108 15.08 5.76 3.71
CA MET A 108 15.71 6.51 2.63
C MET A 108 16.85 5.62 2.11
N PHE A 109 16.48 4.63 1.31
CA PHE A 109 17.45 3.67 0.76
C PHE A 109 18.11 4.26 -0.48
N ASP A 110 19.43 4.11 -0.61
CA ASP A 110 20.13 4.34 -1.88
C ASP A 110 20.09 3.08 -2.78
N ASP A 111 19.87 1.91 -2.20
CA ASP A 111 19.75 0.63 -2.91
C ASP A 111 18.30 0.21 -3.13
N PHE A 112 17.92 0.01 -4.40
CA PHE A 112 16.58 -0.45 -4.78
C PHE A 112 16.24 -1.84 -4.22
N LYS A 113 17.23 -2.69 -3.91
CA LYS A 113 17.02 -4.01 -3.30
C LYS A 113 16.63 -3.89 -1.83
N GLN A 114 17.21 -2.95 -1.09
CA GLN A 114 16.79 -2.65 0.28
C GLN A 114 15.38 -2.06 0.30
N TYR A 115 15.08 -1.14 -0.62
CA TYR A 115 13.74 -0.60 -0.83
C TYR A 115 12.73 -1.71 -1.10
N ALA A 116 13.03 -2.61 -2.04
CA ALA A 116 12.18 -3.74 -2.37
C ALA A 116 12.01 -4.72 -1.21
N HIS A 117 13.08 -5.04 -0.47
CA HIS A 117 13.05 -5.89 0.72
C HIS A 117 12.17 -5.30 1.81
N TYR A 118 12.33 -4.00 2.10
CA TYR A 118 11.52 -3.30 3.09
C TYR A 118 10.03 -3.42 2.77
N PHE A 119 9.60 -3.11 1.53
CA PHE A 119 8.19 -3.24 1.16
C PHE A 119 7.73 -4.70 0.99
N ARG A 120 8.63 -5.68 0.78
CA ARG A 120 8.26 -7.10 0.80
C ARG A 120 7.91 -7.57 2.21
N TYR A 121 8.66 -7.15 3.22
CA TYR A 121 8.58 -7.68 4.58
C TYR A 121 8.04 -6.68 5.61
N ARG A 122 7.52 -5.53 5.17
CA ARG A 122 6.78 -4.62 6.06
C ARG A 122 5.39 -5.18 6.35
N GLU A 123 5.24 -5.65 7.58
CA GLU A 123 4.01 -6.25 8.09
C GLU A 123 3.19 -5.22 8.88
N VAL A 124 3.12 -5.38 10.22
CA VAL A 124 2.28 -4.58 11.13
C VAL A 124 2.92 -3.27 11.62
N ALA A 125 4.21 -3.06 11.38
CA ALA A 125 4.98 -2.00 12.02
C ALA A 125 5.76 -1.14 11.02
N LYS A 126 6.08 0.08 11.45
CA LYS A 126 7.12 0.93 10.88
C LYS A 126 8.29 1.00 11.89
N LEU A 127 9.36 1.74 11.59
CA LEU A 127 10.47 1.89 12.54
C LEU A 127 10.38 3.22 13.30
N GLN A 128 10.89 3.19 14.52
CA GLN A 128 11.15 4.38 15.33
C GLN A 128 12.49 4.25 16.06
N LEU A 129 13.02 5.37 16.51
CA LEU A 129 14.08 5.39 17.52
C LEU A 129 13.46 5.12 18.90
N PRO A 130 14.10 4.34 19.76
CA PRO A 130 13.73 4.28 21.17
C PRO A 130 13.69 5.68 21.77
N GLN A 131 12.66 5.99 22.57
CA GLN A 131 12.43 7.36 23.06
C GLN A 131 13.63 7.95 23.82
N ALA A 132 14.36 7.11 24.57
CA ALA A 132 15.57 7.52 25.28
C ALA A 132 16.68 7.96 24.30
N ASP A 133 16.88 7.22 23.22
CA ASP A 133 17.89 7.51 22.20
C ASP A 133 17.51 8.79 21.44
N TYR A 134 16.24 8.90 21.01
CA TYR A 134 15.72 10.12 20.37
C TYR A 134 15.95 11.38 21.22
N THR A 135 15.64 11.31 22.52
CA THR A 135 15.83 12.44 23.44
C THR A 135 17.32 12.73 23.67
N ALA A 136 18.13 11.69 23.84
CA ALA A 136 19.58 11.82 24.04
C ALA A 136 20.28 12.47 22.84
N PHE A 137 19.80 12.21 21.62
CA PHE A 137 20.30 12.85 20.40
C PHE A 137 19.71 14.24 20.14
N GLY A 138 18.98 14.81 21.11
CA GLY A 138 18.45 16.17 21.05
C GLY A 138 17.04 16.29 20.48
N GLY A 139 16.34 15.18 20.26
CA GLY A 139 14.93 15.14 19.87
C GLY A 139 14.00 15.69 20.97
N GLY A 140 12.88 16.28 20.57
CA GLY A 140 11.93 16.89 21.50
C GLY A 140 10.87 17.74 20.80
N PRO A 141 10.08 18.55 21.54
CA PRO A 141 8.98 19.36 20.98
C PRO A 141 9.39 20.32 19.85
N GLN A 142 10.66 20.75 19.83
CA GLN A 142 11.25 21.57 18.76
C GLN A 142 11.35 20.84 17.41
N ASP A 143 11.21 19.52 17.40
CA ASP A 143 11.19 18.70 16.17
C ASP A 143 9.80 18.66 15.49
N ALA A 144 8.96 19.65 15.77
CA ALA A 144 7.60 19.67 15.22
C ALA A 144 7.59 19.85 13.68
N PRO A 145 6.84 19.01 12.95
CA PRO A 145 6.61 19.22 11.51
C PRO A 145 5.63 20.39 11.27
N PRO A 146 5.54 20.91 10.03
CA PRO A 146 6.35 20.56 8.86
C PRO A 146 7.72 21.28 8.80
N GLY A 147 7.96 22.21 9.73
CA GLY A 147 9.07 23.17 9.64
C GLY A 147 10.37 22.76 10.33
N SER A 148 10.39 21.61 11.04
CA SER A 148 11.59 21.19 11.75
C SER A 148 12.80 21.05 10.81
N LYS A 149 13.90 21.66 11.24
CA LYS A 149 15.24 21.49 10.66
C LYS A 149 16.19 20.80 11.64
N LEU A 150 15.66 20.25 12.74
CA LEU A 150 16.46 19.59 13.75
C LEU A 150 17.06 18.31 13.15
N GLU A 151 18.38 18.24 13.13
CA GLU A 151 19.12 17.02 12.86
C GLU A 151 19.57 16.43 14.20
N LEU A 152 19.38 15.12 14.37
CA LEU A 152 19.75 14.43 15.61
C LEU A 152 21.28 14.34 15.71
N ALA A 153 21.81 14.63 16.89
CA ALA A 153 23.22 14.53 17.21
C ALA A 153 23.66 13.07 17.45
N VAL A 154 23.42 12.21 16.46
CA VAL A 154 23.84 10.80 16.50
C VAL A 154 25.37 10.73 16.36
N PRO A 155 26.11 10.17 17.34
CA PRO A 155 27.55 10.06 17.26
C PRO A 155 27.95 9.10 16.13
N GLN A 156 29.12 9.33 15.55
CA GLN A 156 29.74 8.36 14.65
C GLN A 156 30.38 7.23 15.47
N ASP A 157 30.27 6.01 14.98
CA ASP A 157 31.01 4.86 15.50
C ASP A 157 32.46 4.82 14.95
N ASP A 158 33.21 3.78 15.33
CA ASP A 158 34.61 3.60 14.93
C ASP A 158 34.81 3.45 13.41
N HIS A 159 33.73 3.25 12.65
CA HIS A 159 33.74 3.18 11.19
C HIS A 159 33.23 4.47 10.52
N GLY A 160 32.95 5.51 11.31
CA GLY A 160 32.42 6.78 10.80
C GLY A 160 30.92 6.76 10.49
N LEU A 161 30.21 5.68 10.84
CA LEU A 161 28.78 5.53 10.60
C LEU A 161 27.97 6.09 11.78
N ARG A 162 26.84 6.74 11.50
CA ARG A 162 25.88 7.17 12.52
C ARG A 162 24.91 6.05 12.84
N THR A 163 25.44 4.98 13.43
CA THR A 163 24.67 3.78 13.78
C THR A 163 23.59 4.10 14.81
N ILE A 164 22.36 3.65 14.54
CA ILE A 164 21.21 3.87 15.41
C ILE A 164 20.54 2.57 15.80
N ARG A 165 20.05 2.52 17.04
CA ARG A 165 19.09 1.50 17.45
C ARG A 165 17.71 1.91 16.95
N VAL A 166 17.03 0.97 16.34
CA VAL A 166 15.65 1.10 15.88
C VAL A 166 14.80 0.04 16.57
N GLU A 167 13.51 0.33 16.71
CA GLU A 167 12.51 -0.61 17.21
C GLU A 167 11.25 -0.55 16.35
N LEU A 168 10.43 -1.60 16.45
CA LEU A 168 9.15 -1.65 15.76
C LEU A 168 8.16 -0.68 16.41
N GLN A 169 7.60 0.20 15.59
CA GLN A 169 6.45 1.03 15.92
C GLN A 169 5.21 0.41 15.30
N ASP A 170 4.44 -0.29 16.11
CA ASP A 170 3.18 -0.89 15.70
C ASP A 170 2.22 0.15 15.11
N GLN A 171 1.65 -0.18 13.96
CA GLN A 171 0.65 0.63 13.30
C GLN A 171 -0.72 0.04 13.59
N LYS A 172 -1.54 0.76 14.36
CA LYS A 172 -2.87 0.31 14.80
C LYS A 172 -3.76 -0.20 13.64
N MET A 173 -3.65 0.41 12.47
CA MET A 173 -4.38 -0.02 11.27
C MET A 173 -3.95 -1.42 10.82
N TYR A 174 -2.64 -1.68 10.77
CA TYR A 174 -2.11 -2.95 10.30
C TYR A 174 -2.30 -4.05 11.35
N GLN A 175 -2.26 -3.72 12.64
CA GLN A 175 -2.69 -4.63 13.70
C GLN A 175 -4.16 -5.02 13.56
N ALA A 176 -5.04 -4.09 13.15
CA ALA A 176 -6.44 -4.41 12.90
C ALA A 176 -6.61 -5.38 11.72
N TYR A 177 -5.75 -5.29 10.69
CA TYR A 177 -5.72 -6.27 9.59
C TYR A 177 -5.24 -7.65 10.06
N GLN A 178 -4.20 -7.70 10.89
CA GLN A 178 -3.72 -8.96 11.47
C GLN A 178 -4.80 -9.61 12.33
N SER A 179 -5.44 -8.84 13.20
CA SER A 179 -6.56 -9.32 14.03
C SER A 179 -7.76 -9.78 13.17
N LEU A 180 -8.00 -9.17 12.01
CA LEU A 180 -9.02 -9.64 11.07
C LEU A 180 -8.65 -11.03 10.51
N LEU A 181 -7.40 -11.25 10.12
CA LEU A 181 -6.94 -12.56 9.61
C LEU A 181 -7.05 -13.66 10.67
N GLU A 182 -6.69 -13.37 11.92
CA GLU A 182 -6.82 -14.29 13.05
C GLU A 182 -8.28 -14.71 13.26
N GLU A 183 -9.21 -13.74 13.25
CA GLU A 183 -10.64 -14.05 13.42
C GLU A 183 -11.24 -14.77 12.21
N VAL A 184 -10.73 -14.51 11.00
CA VAL A 184 -11.09 -15.29 9.81
C VAL A 184 -10.59 -16.74 9.92
N ALA A 185 -9.38 -16.96 10.42
CA ALA A 185 -8.85 -18.31 10.63
C ALA A 185 -9.73 -19.11 11.60
N VAL A 186 -10.17 -18.49 12.69
CA VAL A 186 -11.14 -19.07 13.63
C VAL A 186 -12.47 -19.35 12.93
N ALA A 187 -13.01 -18.39 12.17
CA ALA A 187 -14.30 -18.52 11.49
C ALA A 187 -14.32 -19.63 10.42
N LEU A 188 -13.15 -19.91 9.81
CA LEU A 188 -12.91 -20.98 8.85
C LEU A 188 -12.49 -22.30 9.52
N SER A 189 -12.34 -22.33 10.84
CA SER A 189 -11.89 -23.51 11.60
C SER A 189 -10.55 -24.05 11.08
N LEU A 190 -9.61 -23.14 10.78
CA LEU A 190 -8.28 -23.53 10.35
C LEU A 190 -7.50 -24.21 11.50
N PRO A 191 -6.52 -25.07 11.17
CA PRO A 191 -5.63 -25.67 12.18
C PRO A 191 -4.96 -24.61 13.05
N ALA A 192 -4.73 -24.93 14.33
CA ALA A 192 -4.12 -23.99 15.30
C ALA A 192 -2.69 -23.55 14.91
N ASP A 193 -2.02 -24.30 14.04
CA ASP A 193 -0.68 -24.00 13.53
C ASP A 193 -0.71 -23.27 12.17
N HIS A 194 -1.85 -22.70 11.78
CA HIS A 194 -1.93 -21.78 10.64
C HIS A 194 -0.93 -20.62 10.78
N LYS A 195 -0.50 -20.05 9.66
CA LYS A 195 0.45 -18.94 9.61
C LYS A 195 -0.13 -17.66 9.02
N LEU A 196 -1.45 -17.53 8.98
CA LEU A 196 -2.10 -16.36 8.37
C LEU A 196 -1.53 -15.05 8.92
N THR A 197 -0.93 -14.25 8.05
CA THR A 197 -0.28 -13.00 8.43
C THR A 197 -0.43 -11.92 7.38
N ILE A 198 -0.52 -10.67 7.83
CA ILE A 198 -0.31 -9.51 6.96
C ILE A 198 1.10 -9.60 6.36
N GLY A 199 1.24 -9.20 5.10
CA GLY A 199 2.50 -9.35 4.38
C GLY A 199 2.61 -10.68 3.64
N GLU A 200 1.81 -11.69 3.96
CA GLU A 200 1.77 -12.97 3.22
C GLU A 200 0.37 -13.24 2.66
N ASP A 201 -0.66 -13.15 3.49
CA ASP A 201 -2.04 -13.50 3.15
C ASP A 201 -2.89 -12.28 2.81
N LEU A 202 -2.52 -11.14 3.39
CA LEU A 202 -3.07 -9.83 3.11
C LEU A 202 -1.93 -8.86 2.76
N SER A 203 -1.91 -8.41 1.51
CA SER A 203 -1.06 -7.29 1.08
C SER A 203 -1.79 -5.96 1.30
N TYR A 204 -1.08 -4.85 1.29
CA TYR A 204 -1.74 -3.54 1.33
C TYR A 204 -1.02 -2.52 0.46
N GLY A 205 -1.80 -1.70 -0.23
CA GLY A 205 -1.31 -0.70 -1.18
C GLY A 205 -2.13 0.57 -1.14
N ASN A 206 -1.60 1.61 -1.76
CA ASN A 206 -2.26 2.90 -1.82
C ASN A 206 -2.49 3.32 -3.27
N MET A 207 -3.61 3.99 -3.54
CA MET A 207 -3.91 4.52 -4.87
C MET A 207 -2.93 5.63 -5.28
N ILE A 208 -2.44 6.41 -4.31
CA ILE A 208 -1.38 7.40 -4.43
C ILE A 208 -0.15 6.93 -3.64
N ALA A 209 1.01 6.86 -4.28
CA ALA A 209 2.22 6.28 -3.67
C ALA A 209 2.90 7.20 -2.65
N CYS A 210 2.74 8.53 -2.77
CA CYS A 210 3.44 9.49 -1.92
C CYS A 210 2.73 9.66 -0.55
N PRO A 211 3.48 9.64 0.56
CA PRO A 211 2.92 9.77 1.91
C PRO A 211 2.46 11.19 2.24
N SER A 212 1.43 11.27 3.09
CA SER A 212 0.98 12.52 3.75
C SER A 212 0.31 12.17 5.07
N ALA A 213 0.21 13.12 6.00
CA ALA A 213 -0.51 12.87 7.26
C ALA A 213 -2.03 12.82 7.06
N LYS A 214 -2.53 13.52 6.03
CA LYS A 214 -3.95 13.55 5.66
C LYS A 214 -4.12 13.83 4.17
N TRP A 215 -5.11 13.21 3.55
CA TRP A 215 -5.58 13.56 2.20
C TRP A 215 -6.69 14.60 2.30
N THR A 216 -6.35 15.89 2.24
CA THR A 216 -7.33 16.99 2.41
C THR A 216 -7.10 18.15 1.46
N THR A 217 -8.20 18.73 0.99
CA THR A 217 -8.22 20.01 0.23
C THR A 217 -8.73 21.18 1.06
N ARG A 218 -9.06 20.93 2.32
CA ARG A 218 -9.58 21.91 3.27
C ARG A 218 -8.63 22.01 4.47
N ALA A 219 -8.46 23.22 4.98
CA ALA A 219 -7.78 23.43 6.25
C ALA A 219 -8.53 22.69 7.36
N ASP A 220 -7.81 22.06 8.28
CA ASP A 220 -8.39 21.39 9.44
C ASP A 220 -8.40 22.36 10.62
N PRO A 221 -9.57 22.80 11.12
CA PRO A 221 -9.63 23.73 12.25
C PRO A 221 -9.01 23.16 13.53
N SER A 222 -8.99 21.83 13.67
CA SER A 222 -8.39 21.15 14.82
C SER A 222 -6.86 20.98 14.69
N ASN A 223 -6.32 21.15 13.48
CA ASN A 223 -4.89 21.06 13.22
C ASN A 223 -4.48 22.03 12.09
N PRO A 224 -4.37 23.34 12.39
CA PRO A 224 -4.14 24.38 11.38
C PRO A 224 -2.76 24.32 10.72
N SER A 225 -1.81 23.53 11.23
CA SER A 225 -0.50 23.33 10.60
C SER A 225 -0.53 22.27 9.49
N LEU A 226 -1.62 21.52 9.33
CA LEU A 226 -1.80 20.58 8.20
C LEU A 226 -1.86 21.35 6.89
N PRO A 227 -0.93 21.14 5.94
CA PRO A 227 -0.98 21.80 4.63
C PRO A 227 -2.08 21.17 3.76
N PRO A 228 -3.16 21.92 3.42
CA PRO A 228 -4.17 21.41 2.48
C PRO A 228 -3.65 21.46 1.04
N MET A 229 -4.15 20.55 0.20
CA MET A 229 -3.98 20.65 -1.25
C MET A 229 -4.96 21.64 -1.85
N THR A 230 -4.56 22.33 -2.91
CA THR A 230 -5.52 22.92 -3.85
C THR A 230 -6.23 21.82 -4.65
N LEU A 231 -7.42 22.10 -5.18
CA LEU A 231 -8.12 21.17 -6.08
C LEU A 231 -7.29 20.83 -7.33
N ALA A 232 -6.55 21.81 -7.87
CA ALA A 232 -5.65 21.58 -9.00
C ALA A 232 -4.49 20.65 -8.66
N GLN A 233 -3.89 20.78 -7.47
CA GLN A 233 -2.86 19.85 -7.00
C GLN A 233 -3.42 18.44 -6.84
N GLN A 234 -4.60 18.31 -6.21
CA GLN A 234 -5.26 17.01 -6.06
C GLN A 234 -5.49 16.33 -7.42
N ALA A 235 -6.12 17.03 -8.36
CA ALA A 235 -6.39 16.50 -9.69
C ALA A 235 -5.09 16.12 -10.43
N GLY A 236 -4.06 16.97 -10.36
CA GLY A 236 -2.77 16.69 -11.00
C GLY A 236 -1.99 15.53 -10.35
N ILE A 237 -2.09 15.33 -9.04
CA ILE A 237 -1.49 14.18 -8.34
C ILE A 237 -2.18 12.88 -8.76
N VAL A 238 -3.52 12.88 -8.83
CA VAL A 238 -4.32 11.73 -9.27
C VAL A 238 -3.99 11.40 -10.72
N GLU A 239 -3.96 12.41 -11.60
CA GLU A 239 -3.60 12.24 -13.00
C GLU A 239 -2.20 11.60 -13.16
N GLU A 240 -1.18 12.15 -12.48
CA GLU A 240 0.17 11.61 -12.58
C GLU A 240 0.26 10.18 -12.01
N CYS A 241 -0.16 9.98 -10.75
CA CYS A 241 0.14 8.75 -10.02
C CYS A 241 -0.79 7.59 -10.42
N PHE A 242 -2.07 7.87 -10.59
CA PHE A 242 -3.10 6.85 -10.80
C PHE A 242 -3.40 6.63 -12.29
N HIS A 243 -3.52 7.68 -13.09
CA HIS A 243 -3.92 7.55 -14.51
C HIS A 243 -2.74 7.42 -15.48
N THR A 244 -1.71 8.26 -15.32
CA THR A 244 -0.54 8.29 -16.22
C THR A 244 0.47 7.20 -15.87
N ARG A 245 0.98 7.18 -14.63
CA ARG A 245 1.98 6.20 -14.15
C ARG A 245 1.36 4.85 -13.80
N GLN A 246 0.10 4.86 -13.39
CA GLN A 246 -0.70 3.68 -13.08
C GLN A 246 -0.05 2.80 -11.99
N TYR A 247 0.65 3.40 -11.02
CA TYR A 247 1.42 2.62 -10.04
C TYR A 247 0.54 1.65 -9.25
N PHE A 248 -0.61 2.12 -8.76
CA PHE A 248 -1.55 1.24 -8.08
C PHE A 248 -2.16 0.19 -9.02
N LEU A 249 -2.64 0.59 -10.20
CA LEU A 249 -3.30 -0.32 -11.13
C LEU A 249 -2.33 -1.40 -11.65
N ARG A 250 -1.08 -1.07 -11.95
CA ARG A 250 -0.06 -2.06 -12.36
C ARG A 250 0.22 -3.06 -11.26
N GLN A 251 0.26 -2.63 -9.99
CA GLN A 251 0.36 -3.54 -8.84
C GLN A 251 -0.87 -4.41 -8.71
N LEU A 252 -2.07 -3.83 -8.84
CA LEU A 252 -3.34 -4.56 -8.79
C LEU A 252 -3.43 -5.66 -9.86
N PHE A 253 -3.06 -5.35 -11.12
CA PHE A 253 -3.09 -6.31 -12.23
C PHE A 253 -1.95 -7.33 -12.21
N GLN A 254 -0.82 -7.00 -11.58
CA GLN A 254 0.23 -7.98 -11.32
C GLN A 254 -0.17 -8.93 -10.18
N SER A 255 -0.79 -8.39 -9.13
CA SER A 255 -1.18 -9.14 -7.96
C SER A 255 -2.42 -10.01 -8.17
N LEU A 256 -3.41 -9.53 -8.93
CA LEU A 256 -4.71 -10.17 -9.14
C LEU A 256 -5.32 -10.72 -7.84
N PRO A 257 -5.43 -9.92 -6.76
CA PRO A 257 -6.05 -10.38 -5.52
C PRO A 257 -7.51 -10.77 -5.81
N THR A 258 -7.99 -11.82 -5.16
CA THR A 258 -9.39 -12.28 -5.31
C THR A 258 -10.35 -11.50 -4.41
N LEU A 259 -9.81 -10.77 -3.42
CA LEU A 259 -10.52 -9.93 -2.47
C LEU A 259 -9.81 -8.59 -2.28
N LEU A 260 -10.59 -7.52 -2.35
CA LEU A 260 -10.19 -6.14 -2.08
C LEU A 260 -10.91 -5.63 -0.83
N LEU A 261 -10.14 -5.18 0.16
CA LEU A 261 -10.63 -4.56 1.38
C LEU A 261 -10.42 -3.04 1.27
N VAL A 262 -11.49 -2.26 1.26
CA VAL A 262 -11.44 -0.80 1.14
C VAL A 262 -11.95 -0.17 2.43
N PHE A 263 -11.06 0.51 3.15
CA PHE A 263 -11.36 1.07 4.47
C PHE A 263 -11.52 2.60 4.41
N SER A 264 -12.50 3.13 5.15
CA SER A 264 -12.95 4.53 5.17
C SER A 264 -13.87 4.95 4.03
N GLN A 265 -14.67 5.99 4.28
CA GLN A 265 -15.53 6.60 3.27
C GLN A 265 -14.68 7.34 2.22
N SER A 266 -13.63 8.04 2.65
CA SER A 266 -12.70 8.76 1.77
C SER A 266 -12.06 7.82 0.74
N THR A 267 -11.55 6.67 1.16
CA THR A 267 -10.97 5.67 0.23
C THR A 267 -12.05 5.01 -0.61
N ALA A 268 -13.23 4.71 -0.05
CA ALA A 268 -14.34 4.13 -0.79
C ALA A 268 -14.77 5.04 -1.95
N ASN A 269 -14.93 6.34 -1.71
CA ASN A 269 -15.30 7.32 -2.72
C ASN A 269 -14.26 7.40 -3.84
N ALA A 270 -12.98 7.47 -3.48
CA ALA A 270 -11.89 7.52 -4.45
C ALA A 270 -11.84 6.25 -5.30
N PHE A 271 -11.95 5.08 -4.66
CA PHE A 271 -11.95 3.79 -5.33
C PHE A 271 -13.14 3.61 -6.27
N MET A 272 -14.36 3.90 -5.81
CA MET A 272 -15.58 3.82 -6.62
C MET A 272 -15.56 4.82 -7.78
N GLY A 273 -15.13 6.05 -7.52
CA GLY A 273 -15.06 7.10 -8.53
C GLY A 273 -14.01 6.78 -9.59
N ALA A 274 -12.81 6.36 -9.18
CA ALA A 274 -11.72 6.03 -10.09
C ALA A 274 -12.00 4.78 -10.93
N LEU A 275 -12.78 3.81 -10.41
CA LEU A 275 -13.05 2.52 -11.06
C LEU A 275 -14.49 2.39 -11.57
N LYS A 276 -15.23 3.49 -11.66
CA LYS A 276 -16.60 3.50 -12.15
C LYS A 276 -16.69 2.87 -13.55
N GLY A 277 -17.70 2.04 -13.76
CA GLY A 277 -17.89 1.26 -14.99
C GLY A 277 -17.19 -0.11 -14.99
N ARG A 278 -16.38 -0.41 -13.97
CA ARG A 278 -15.67 -1.70 -13.85
C ARG A 278 -16.28 -2.66 -12.82
N PHE A 279 -17.35 -2.25 -12.15
CA PHE A 279 -18.08 -3.11 -11.22
C PHE A 279 -19.06 -4.00 -11.98
N SER A 280 -18.86 -5.32 -11.94
CA SER A 280 -19.75 -6.30 -12.59
C SER A 280 -20.97 -6.65 -11.73
N ALA A 281 -20.93 -6.37 -10.42
CA ALA A 281 -22.04 -6.53 -9.51
C ALA A 281 -22.07 -5.44 -8.42
N GLY A 282 -23.23 -5.23 -7.82
CA GLY A 282 -23.45 -4.30 -6.70
C GLY A 282 -23.53 -2.81 -7.07
N ASN A 283 -22.95 -2.41 -8.21
CA ASN A 283 -22.97 -1.05 -8.78
C ASN A 283 -22.83 0.09 -7.74
N PRO A 284 -21.72 0.15 -6.99
CA PRO A 284 -21.54 1.11 -5.92
C PRO A 284 -21.28 2.53 -6.47
N SER A 285 -21.68 3.56 -5.72
CA SER A 285 -21.60 4.97 -6.13
C SER A 285 -20.83 5.84 -5.13
N VAL A 286 -20.22 6.93 -5.60
CA VAL A 286 -19.31 7.86 -4.87
C VAL A 286 -19.88 8.47 -3.57
N ASN A 287 -21.17 8.33 -3.29
CA ASN A 287 -21.79 8.82 -2.05
C ASN A 287 -22.56 7.74 -1.28
N ASP A 288 -22.46 6.47 -1.70
CA ASP A 288 -23.00 5.38 -0.92
C ASP A 288 -22.27 5.29 0.42
N PRO A 289 -22.98 5.30 1.56
CA PRO A 289 -22.33 5.17 2.85
C PRO A 289 -21.71 3.79 2.98
N VAL A 290 -20.48 3.72 3.48
CA VAL A 290 -19.73 2.47 3.67
C VAL A 290 -20.53 1.40 4.42
N THR A 291 -21.35 1.80 5.38
CA THR A 291 -22.24 0.89 6.11
C THR A 291 -23.27 0.19 5.21
N ALA A 292 -23.79 0.87 4.20
CA ALA A 292 -24.71 0.29 3.22
C ALA A 292 -23.99 -0.53 2.14
N LEU A 293 -22.72 -0.20 1.84
CA LEU A 293 -21.89 -0.96 0.90
C LEU A 293 -21.47 -2.32 1.48
N LEU A 294 -21.23 -2.40 2.79
CA LEU A 294 -20.78 -3.62 3.45
C LEU A 294 -21.71 -4.81 3.19
N ASP A 295 -23.02 -4.59 3.13
CA ASP A 295 -24.01 -5.66 2.96
C ASP A 295 -24.28 -6.05 1.49
N ARG A 296 -23.66 -5.35 0.51
CA ARG A 296 -23.86 -5.61 -0.93
C ARG A 296 -22.84 -6.61 -1.46
N ASP A 297 -23.24 -7.45 -2.42
CA ASP A 297 -22.29 -8.23 -3.22
C ASP A 297 -21.70 -7.32 -4.32
N ILE A 298 -20.44 -6.92 -4.15
CA ILE A 298 -19.76 -6.00 -5.05
C ILE A 298 -18.57 -6.73 -5.67
N ARG A 299 -18.52 -6.70 -7.00
CA ARG A 299 -17.50 -7.37 -7.80
C ARG A 299 -16.82 -6.37 -8.71
N LEU A 300 -15.49 -6.32 -8.70
CA LEU A 300 -14.67 -5.55 -9.63
C LEU A 300 -14.15 -6.51 -10.72
N LYS A 301 -14.48 -6.26 -11.98
CA LYS A 301 -14.00 -7.08 -13.10
C LYS A 301 -12.64 -6.57 -13.58
N TYR A 302 -11.61 -7.42 -13.51
CA TYR A 302 -10.32 -7.15 -14.13
C TYR A 302 -10.40 -7.26 -15.66
N GLY A 303 -11.03 -8.32 -16.16
CA GLY A 303 -11.18 -8.59 -17.58
C GLY A 303 -11.35 -10.08 -17.85
N ASP A 304 -11.22 -10.50 -19.11
CA ASP A 304 -11.33 -11.90 -19.51
C ASP A 304 -9.98 -12.39 -20.05
N LEU A 305 -9.55 -13.58 -19.62
CA LEU A 305 -8.36 -14.23 -20.13
C LEU A 305 -8.60 -14.80 -21.55
N PRO A 306 -7.54 -15.09 -22.33
CA PRO A 306 -7.66 -15.63 -23.69
C PRO A 306 -8.44 -16.94 -23.79
N ASN A 307 -8.49 -17.72 -22.71
CA ASN A 307 -9.25 -18.96 -22.62
C ASN A 307 -10.73 -18.75 -22.20
N GLY A 308 -11.19 -17.51 -22.09
CA GLY A 308 -12.54 -17.15 -21.66
C GLY A 308 -12.76 -17.14 -20.15
N THR A 309 -11.73 -17.38 -19.33
CA THR A 309 -11.85 -17.25 -17.87
C THR A 309 -11.99 -15.79 -17.48
N GLU A 310 -13.12 -15.43 -16.86
CA GLU A 310 -13.31 -14.11 -16.27
C GLU A 310 -12.42 -13.96 -15.01
N LEU A 311 -11.74 -12.82 -14.91
CA LEU A 311 -10.98 -12.42 -13.73
C LEU A 311 -11.72 -11.28 -13.02
N ASP A 312 -12.06 -11.49 -11.76
CA ASP A 312 -12.71 -10.52 -10.90
C ASP A 312 -12.13 -10.53 -9.47
N ALA A 313 -12.52 -9.55 -8.68
CA ALA A 313 -12.33 -9.53 -7.24
C ALA A 313 -13.61 -9.18 -6.52
N GLU A 314 -13.83 -9.79 -5.36
CA GLU A 314 -14.82 -9.29 -4.41
C GLU A 314 -14.31 -7.99 -3.79
N VAL A 315 -15.18 -7.00 -3.63
CA VAL A 315 -14.84 -5.75 -2.94
C VAL A 315 -15.67 -5.65 -1.67
N ILE A 316 -15.00 -5.51 -0.53
CA ILE A 316 -15.62 -5.29 0.77
C ILE A 316 -15.23 -3.89 1.25
N PHE A 317 -16.22 -3.02 1.36
CA PHE A 317 -16.07 -1.70 1.95
C PHE A 317 -16.38 -1.77 3.44
N ALA A 318 -15.51 -1.17 4.28
CA ALA A 318 -15.69 -1.18 5.73
C ALA A 318 -15.22 0.13 6.40
N PRO A 319 -15.78 0.50 7.57
CA PRO A 319 -15.31 1.66 8.33
C PRO A 319 -13.82 1.55 8.68
N HIS A 320 -13.14 2.69 8.84
CA HIS A 320 -11.71 2.72 9.13
C HIS A 320 -11.44 2.30 10.59
N PRO A 321 -10.69 1.21 10.86
CA PRO A 321 -10.43 0.70 12.21
C PRO A 321 -9.90 1.74 13.22
N THR A 322 -9.00 2.63 12.78
CA THR A 322 -8.43 3.67 13.67
C THR A 322 -9.13 5.03 13.58
N GLY A 323 -9.74 5.36 12.44
CA GLY A 323 -10.43 6.64 12.23
C GLY A 323 -11.84 6.65 12.82
N ASP A 324 -12.52 5.50 12.79
CA ASP A 324 -13.85 5.27 13.37
C ASP A 324 -13.90 3.88 14.04
N PRO A 325 -13.26 3.72 15.22
CA PRO A 325 -13.16 2.42 15.90
C PRO A 325 -14.53 1.87 16.35
N ALA A 326 -15.50 2.74 16.63
CA ALA A 326 -16.83 2.33 17.06
C ALA A 326 -17.59 1.67 15.91
N SER A 327 -17.66 2.33 14.75
CA SER A 327 -18.30 1.73 13.57
C SER A 327 -17.54 0.50 13.08
N TRP A 328 -16.21 0.49 13.19
CA TRP A 328 -15.41 -0.70 12.87
C TRP A 328 -15.76 -1.89 13.77
N ALA A 329 -15.86 -1.69 15.08
CA ALA A 329 -16.22 -2.77 16.01
C ALA A 329 -17.59 -3.39 15.67
N THR A 330 -18.55 -2.57 15.23
CA THR A 330 -19.86 -3.06 14.76
C THR A 330 -19.79 -3.72 13.37
N ALA A 331 -18.91 -3.27 12.49
CA ALA A 331 -18.76 -3.79 11.13
C ALA A 331 -17.93 -5.08 11.06
N LYS A 332 -16.92 -5.24 11.92
CA LYS A 332 -15.93 -6.33 11.85
C LYS A 332 -16.54 -7.73 11.79
N PRO A 333 -17.55 -8.11 12.61
CA PRO A 333 -18.18 -9.43 12.51
C PRO A 333 -18.79 -9.70 11.13
N ARG A 334 -19.36 -8.68 10.48
CA ARG A 334 -19.93 -8.79 9.13
C ARG A 334 -18.85 -8.93 8.07
N VAL A 335 -17.74 -8.20 8.19
CA VAL A 335 -16.56 -8.37 7.32
C VAL A 335 -16.04 -9.81 7.39
N ILE A 336 -15.92 -10.38 8.59
CA ILE A 336 -15.49 -11.76 8.80
C ILE A 336 -16.46 -12.75 8.15
N GLN A 337 -17.77 -12.55 8.30
CA GLN A 337 -18.77 -13.39 7.65
C GLN A 337 -18.68 -13.35 6.12
N LYS A 338 -18.41 -12.19 5.52
CA LYS A 338 -18.19 -12.09 4.07
C LYS A 338 -16.93 -12.83 3.66
N LEU A 339 -15.81 -12.61 4.34
CA LEU A 339 -14.56 -13.34 4.05
C LEU A 339 -14.74 -14.85 4.17
N LYS A 340 -15.47 -15.32 5.18
CA LYS A 340 -15.86 -16.72 5.31
C LYS A 340 -16.69 -17.21 4.12
N ALA A 341 -17.71 -16.46 3.71
CA ALA A 341 -18.54 -16.81 2.57
C ALA A 341 -17.74 -16.86 1.26
N SER A 342 -16.81 -15.91 1.05
CA SER A 342 -15.91 -15.90 -0.12
C SER A 342 -14.99 -17.13 -0.15
N ALA A 343 -14.47 -17.55 1.01
CA ALA A 343 -13.68 -18.79 1.12
C ALA A 343 -14.53 -20.03 0.79
N GLN A 344 -15.75 -20.10 1.32
CA GLN A 344 -16.69 -21.20 1.04
C GLN A 344 -17.11 -21.25 -0.43
N ALA A 345 -17.17 -20.10 -1.10
CA ALA A 345 -17.37 -20.00 -2.55
C ALA A 345 -16.10 -20.31 -3.37
N GLY A 346 -14.99 -20.67 -2.71
CA GLY A 346 -13.74 -21.08 -3.36
C GLY A 346 -12.88 -19.94 -3.91
N ARG A 347 -13.15 -18.67 -3.53
CA ARG A 347 -12.38 -17.51 -4.02
C ARG A 347 -10.96 -17.44 -3.46
N PHE A 348 -10.74 -18.04 -2.31
CA PHE A 348 -9.43 -18.31 -1.75
C PHE A 348 -9.54 -19.55 -0.86
N GLN A 349 -8.43 -20.24 -0.66
CA GLN A 349 -8.41 -21.50 0.08
C GLN A 349 -7.21 -21.53 1.03
N TYR A 350 -7.31 -22.28 2.11
CA TYR A 350 -6.15 -22.56 2.96
C TYR A 350 -5.30 -23.67 2.33
N ASN A 351 -4.00 -23.44 2.20
CA ASN A 351 -3.04 -24.44 1.77
C ASN A 351 -2.35 -25.07 3.00
N PRO A 352 -2.61 -26.35 3.31
CA PRO A 352 -1.99 -27.00 4.46
C PRO A 352 -0.46 -27.19 4.33
N ALA A 353 0.09 -27.19 3.11
CA ALA A 353 1.53 -27.34 2.90
C ALA A 353 2.30 -26.08 3.32
N THR A 354 1.81 -24.90 2.94
CA THR A 354 2.43 -23.61 3.29
C THR A 354 1.87 -23.04 4.60
N LYS A 355 0.70 -23.50 5.04
CA LYS A 355 -0.08 -22.98 6.19
C LYS A 355 -0.56 -21.54 5.99
N HIS A 356 -0.67 -21.14 4.74
CA HIS A 356 -1.12 -19.82 4.29
C HIS A 356 -2.32 -19.96 3.34
N LEU A 357 -2.90 -18.85 2.92
CA LEU A 357 -3.91 -18.83 1.86
C LEU A 357 -3.26 -19.03 0.49
N THR A 358 -3.99 -19.69 -0.41
CA THR A 358 -3.51 -20.00 -1.76
C THR A 358 -3.25 -18.76 -2.59
N ARG A 359 -2.20 -18.80 -3.42
CA ARG A 359 -1.85 -17.68 -4.31
C ARG A 359 -2.79 -17.56 -5.51
N PRO A 360 -3.25 -16.35 -5.88
CA PRO A 360 -4.04 -16.15 -7.09
C PRO A 360 -3.18 -16.37 -8.34
N GLY A 361 -3.86 -16.58 -9.48
CA GLY A 361 -3.19 -16.80 -10.77
C GLY A 361 -2.27 -15.65 -11.17
N GLY A 362 -1.20 -15.97 -11.88
CA GLY A 362 -0.16 -15.07 -12.32
C GLY A 362 1.20 -15.38 -11.70
N SER A 363 2.23 -15.27 -12.53
CA SER A 363 3.65 -15.33 -12.23
C SER A 363 4.10 -14.17 -11.34
N CYS A 364 5.19 -14.38 -10.61
CA CYS A 364 5.84 -13.36 -9.80
C CYS A 364 7.32 -13.71 -9.67
N SER A 365 8.18 -12.76 -10.02
CA SER A 365 9.64 -12.89 -9.98
C SER A 365 10.27 -11.88 -9.01
N PHE A 366 9.46 -11.18 -8.20
CA PHE A 366 9.91 -10.09 -7.31
C PHE A 366 11.07 -10.50 -6.40
N CYS A 367 10.87 -11.54 -5.58
CA CYS A 367 11.86 -11.91 -4.57
C CYS A 367 13.15 -12.45 -5.18
N THR A 368 13.05 -13.21 -6.28
CA THR A 368 14.20 -13.87 -6.91
C THR A 368 15.02 -12.90 -7.76
N MET A 369 14.37 -12.05 -8.57
CA MET A 369 15.08 -11.08 -9.42
C MET A 369 15.71 -9.93 -8.63
N LEU A 370 15.15 -9.57 -7.48
CA LEU A 370 15.69 -8.53 -6.60
C LEU A 370 16.58 -9.10 -5.50
N GLU A 371 16.88 -10.39 -5.54
CA GLU A 371 17.73 -11.11 -4.58
C GLU A 371 17.27 -10.99 -3.12
N ILE A 372 15.99 -10.69 -2.90
CA ILE A 372 15.38 -10.57 -1.56
C ILE A 372 15.37 -11.92 -0.85
N GLY A 373 15.25 -13.01 -1.61
CA GLY A 373 15.26 -14.37 -1.09
C GLY A 373 14.41 -15.35 -1.91
N PRO A 374 14.33 -16.62 -1.49
CA PRO A 374 13.47 -17.60 -2.13
C PRO A 374 11.99 -17.23 -1.98
N CYS A 375 11.16 -17.71 -2.92
CA CYS A 375 9.71 -17.60 -2.82
C CYS A 375 9.13 -18.88 -2.21
N ASP A 376 8.53 -18.77 -1.02
CA ASP A 376 7.90 -19.90 -0.33
C ASP A 376 6.67 -20.47 -1.06
N TYR A 377 6.18 -19.77 -2.09
CA TYR A 377 4.98 -20.14 -2.84
C TYR A 377 5.26 -20.51 -4.29
N LEU A 378 6.51 -20.83 -4.62
CA LEU A 378 6.90 -21.11 -6.00
C LEU A 378 6.04 -22.21 -6.64
N GLU A 379 5.64 -23.23 -5.87
CA GLU A 379 4.77 -24.33 -6.32
C GLU A 379 3.31 -23.91 -6.55
N GLU A 380 2.87 -22.81 -5.92
CA GLU A 380 1.51 -22.28 -6.08
C GLU A 380 1.40 -21.28 -7.24
N ILE A 381 2.51 -20.64 -7.61
CA ILE A 381 2.57 -19.62 -8.65
C ILE A 381 2.35 -20.28 -10.02
N LYS A 382 1.24 -19.92 -10.67
CA LYS A 382 0.86 -20.41 -12.00
C LYS A 382 0.75 -19.24 -12.95
N SER A 383 1.48 -19.30 -14.08
CA SER A 383 1.36 -18.30 -15.14
C SER A 383 -0.08 -18.18 -15.65
N LEU A 384 -0.44 -16.98 -16.09
CA LEU A 384 -1.71 -16.76 -16.77
C LEU A 384 -1.71 -17.51 -18.12
N PRO A 385 -2.88 -17.96 -18.60
CA PRO A 385 -3.03 -18.44 -19.96
C PRO A 385 -2.56 -17.37 -20.94
N VAL A 386 -1.45 -17.63 -21.62
CA VAL A 386 -0.94 -16.80 -22.72
C VAL A 386 -1.45 -17.37 -24.05
N PRO A 387 -1.83 -16.52 -25.03
CA PRO A 387 -2.05 -16.99 -26.39
C PRO A 387 -0.78 -17.68 -26.89
N LEU A 388 -0.90 -18.83 -27.55
CA LEU A 388 0.22 -19.54 -28.17
C LEU A 388 0.96 -18.58 -29.13
N GLN A 389 2.07 -18.01 -28.67
CA GLN A 389 3.00 -17.31 -29.56
C GLN A 389 3.92 -18.36 -30.16
N LEU A 390 3.82 -18.56 -31.47
CA LEU A 390 4.78 -19.31 -32.29
C LEU A 390 6.13 -18.58 -32.27
N THR A 391 6.84 -18.60 -31.15
CA THR A 391 8.20 -18.09 -31.05
C THR A 391 9.07 -19.21 -30.47
N GLY A 392 10.06 -19.65 -31.25
CA GLY A 392 10.91 -20.81 -30.96
C GLY A 392 11.92 -20.59 -29.83
N MET A 393 11.55 -19.87 -28.76
CA MET A 393 12.41 -19.70 -27.59
C MET A 393 11.86 -20.53 -26.42
N SER A 394 12.56 -21.60 -26.11
CA SER A 394 12.26 -22.58 -25.06
C SER A 394 12.66 -22.16 -23.65
N VAL A 395 12.91 -20.87 -23.40
CA VAL A 395 13.30 -20.36 -22.08
C VAL A 395 12.10 -19.68 -21.40
N PRO A 396 11.63 -20.16 -20.24
CA PRO A 396 10.64 -19.45 -19.44
C PRO A 396 11.18 -18.06 -19.12
N THR A 397 10.54 -17.03 -19.68
CA THR A 397 11.00 -15.65 -19.51
C THR A 397 10.41 -15.11 -18.20
N PRO A 398 11.16 -14.44 -17.31
CA PRO A 398 10.65 -13.95 -16.02
C PRO A 398 9.38 -13.08 -16.09
N ALA A 399 9.06 -12.56 -17.28
CA ALA A 399 7.93 -11.68 -17.58
C ALA A 399 6.83 -12.33 -18.48
N VAL A 400 6.63 -13.67 -18.42
CA VAL A 400 5.64 -14.38 -19.26
C VAL A 400 4.26 -13.71 -19.24
N ASP A 401 3.80 -13.24 -18.07
CA ASP A 401 2.44 -12.72 -17.93
C ASP A 401 2.30 -11.23 -18.18
N LYS A 402 3.42 -10.48 -18.26
CA LYS A 402 3.39 -9.02 -18.41
C LYS A 402 2.56 -8.57 -19.62
N PRO A 403 2.64 -9.20 -20.81
CA PRO A 403 1.78 -8.85 -21.94
C PRO A 403 0.29 -9.01 -21.61
N VAL A 404 -0.11 -10.13 -20.99
CA VAL A 404 -1.51 -10.38 -20.62
C VAL A 404 -1.98 -9.36 -19.59
N GLN A 405 -1.18 -9.10 -18.55
CA GLN A 405 -1.49 -8.09 -17.52
C GLN A 405 -1.64 -6.69 -18.12
N ASN A 406 -0.77 -6.32 -19.06
CA ASN A 406 -0.82 -5.04 -19.75
C ASN A 406 -2.08 -4.91 -20.61
N GLU A 407 -2.44 -5.95 -21.37
CA GLU A 407 -3.67 -5.92 -22.19
C GLU A 407 -4.92 -5.85 -21.31
N LEU A 408 -4.97 -6.62 -20.23
CA LEU A 408 -6.04 -6.54 -19.24
C LEU A 408 -6.16 -5.11 -18.66
N LEU A 409 -5.04 -4.49 -18.28
CA LEU A 409 -5.01 -3.13 -17.77
C LEU A 409 -5.44 -2.08 -18.81
N LYS A 410 -4.96 -2.20 -20.06
CA LYS A 410 -5.37 -1.30 -21.16
C LYS A 410 -6.88 -1.33 -21.36
N GLU A 411 -7.44 -2.54 -21.45
CA GLU A 411 -8.87 -2.73 -21.65
C GLU A 411 -9.69 -2.24 -20.46
N PHE A 412 -9.21 -2.52 -19.25
CA PHE A 412 -9.81 -2.02 -18.01
C PHE A 412 -9.88 -0.49 -18.01
N ILE A 413 -8.79 0.21 -18.34
CA ILE A 413 -8.77 1.68 -18.38
C ILE A 413 -9.68 2.21 -19.49
N ARG A 414 -9.66 1.61 -20.69
CA ARG A 414 -10.46 2.04 -21.85
C ARG A 414 -11.97 2.08 -21.55
N THR A 415 -12.42 1.21 -20.67
CA THR A 415 -13.83 1.04 -20.30
C THR A 415 -14.18 1.64 -18.94
N THR A 416 -13.20 2.25 -18.26
CA THR A 416 -13.43 2.99 -17.03
C THR A 416 -14.01 4.36 -17.36
N HIS A 417 -14.94 4.83 -16.55
CA HIS A 417 -15.55 6.15 -16.67
C HIS A 417 -15.35 6.94 -15.37
N PRO A 418 -14.12 7.46 -15.12
CA PRO A 418 -13.77 8.06 -13.85
C PRO A 418 -14.76 9.16 -13.45
N ALA A 419 -15.19 9.15 -12.19
CA ALA A 419 -15.97 10.20 -11.57
C ALA A 419 -15.01 11.09 -10.75
N PRO A 420 -14.67 12.32 -11.23
CA PRO A 420 -13.63 13.13 -10.60
C PRO A 420 -13.93 13.54 -9.16
N ASP A 421 -15.21 13.62 -8.81
CA ASP A 421 -15.72 13.91 -7.47
C ASP A 421 -15.38 12.83 -6.43
N GLY A 422 -15.08 11.61 -6.86
CA GLY A 422 -14.65 10.53 -5.96
C GLY A 422 -13.39 10.83 -5.16
N TRP A 423 -12.51 11.68 -5.70
CA TRP A 423 -11.24 12.04 -5.05
C TRP A 423 -11.36 13.20 -4.06
N ALA A 424 -12.51 13.88 -4.03
CA ALA A 424 -12.75 14.93 -3.07
C ALA A 424 -12.52 14.41 -1.64
N ALA A 425 -11.97 15.24 -0.77
CA ALA A 425 -11.79 14.86 0.63
C ALA A 425 -13.16 14.49 1.22
N GLY A 426 -13.37 13.21 1.53
CA GLY A 426 -14.45 12.79 2.41
C GLY A 426 -14.10 13.30 3.80
N ASP A 427 -14.97 14.10 4.40
CA ASP A 427 -14.81 14.47 5.80
C ASP A 427 -14.97 13.16 6.62
N ASP A 428 -13.86 12.50 6.97
CA ASP A 428 -13.82 11.48 8.02
C ASP A 428 -14.15 12.09 9.43
N GLY A 429 -14.72 13.31 9.45
CA GLY A 429 -15.07 14.10 10.63
C GLY A 429 -16.57 14.34 10.85
N SER A 430 -17.47 13.86 9.99
CA SER A 430 -18.90 14.20 10.10
C SER A 430 -19.70 13.43 11.19
N ASN A 431 -19.03 12.85 12.21
CA ASN A 431 -19.73 12.14 13.29
C ASN A 431 -19.27 12.52 14.72
N ARG A 432 -18.51 13.61 14.89
CA ARG A 432 -18.19 14.11 16.25
C ARG A 432 -19.25 15.04 16.88
N ASP A 433 -20.23 15.50 16.10
CA ASP A 433 -21.20 16.52 16.57
C ASP A 433 -22.58 15.99 16.99
N SER A 434 -22.84 14.68 16.90
CA SER A 434 -24.13 14.08 17.29
C SER A 434 -24.16 13.46 18.71
N ALA A 435 -23.07 13.53 19.48
CA ALA A 435 -23.00 13.03 20.86
C ALA A 435 -23.06 14.13 21.94
N LYS A 436 -23.59 15.32 21.60
CA LYS A 436 -23.94 16.38 22.57
C LYS A 436 -25.32 16.94 22.28
N GLN A 437 -26.35 16.11 22.45
CA GLN A 437 -27.72 16.51 22.78
C GLN A 437 -28.53 15.23 23.03
N GLY A 438 -28.79 14.94 24.31
CA GLY A 438 -29.48 13.76 24.80
C GLY A 438 -29.13 13.51 26.25
#